data_AF-A0A7W7L5X3-F1
#
_entry.id   AF-A0A7W7L5X3-F1
#
_cell.length_a   1.000
_cell.length_b   1.000
_cell.length_c   1.000
_cell.angle_alpha   90.00
_cell.angle_beta   90.00
_cell.angle_gamma   90.00
#
_symmetry.space_group_name_H-M   'P 1'
#
loop_
_entity.id
_entity.type
_entity.pdbx_description
1 polymer ?
#
loop_
_entity_poly.entity_id
_entity_poly.type
_entity_poly.pdbx_seq_one_letter_code
_entity_poly.pdbx_strand_id
1 'polypeptide(L)'
;MLVPGDDGPAVTLVTPPTLVGGAYRLDAGTKQLEKEGLGVQGGMPKGAVSVLGRYQRVADHSVTLSLSGAYGGIGEPDAVLDGMFKGFESGPGKPSVASERHDFTPEGHAGPAIACEVVKMYDRAYAPACAWAGESDAMLVLDFDPERLSADSVDLTAFAKVTAGIYRDVRRPA
;
A
#
# COMPACT_ATOMS: atom_id res chain seq x y z
N MET A 1 19.28 -17.08 29.57
CA MET A 1 19.38 -17.71 28.23
C MET A 1 18.07 -17.46 27.52
N LEU A 2 18.07 -16.61 26.50
CA LEU A 2 16.96 -16.44 25.58
C LEU A 2 17.48 -16.87 24.21
N VAL A 3 16.84 -17.88 23.63
CA VAL A 3 17.18 -18.42 22.32
C VAL A 3 16.80 -17.37 21.27
N PRO A 4 17.68 -17.02 20.32
CA PRO A 4 17.28 -16.21 19.18
C PRO A 4 16.37 -17.09 18.30
N GLY A 5 15.16 -16.62 18.00
CA GLY A 5 14.35 -17.22 16.95
C GLY A 5 15.04 -17.00 15.61
N ASP A 6 15.64 -18.07 15.08
CA ASP A 6 16.29 -18.15 13.76
C ASP A 6 15.27 -18.42 12.64
N ASP A 7 13.97 -18.27 12.91
CA ASP A 7 12.95 -18.41 11.88
C ASP A 7 12.82 -17.06 11.16
N GLY A 8 13.19 -17.03 9.88
CA GLY A 8 12.99 -15.88 8.99
C GLY A 8 11.53 -15.40 8.98
N PRO A 9 11.22 -14.28 8.31
CA PRO A 9 9.86 -13.74 8.33
C PRO A 9 8.87 -14.79 7.84
N ALA A 10 7.76 -15.02 8.53
CA ALA A 10 6.77 -16.04 8.13
C ALA A 10 6.09 -15.73 6.78
N VAL A 11 6.20 -14.47 6.32
CA VAL A 11 5.60 -13.94 5.10
C VAL A 11 6.63 -13.09 4.37
N THR A 12 6.68 -13.25 3.05
CA THR A 12 7.35 -12.31 2.15
C THR A 12 6.32 -11.53 1.34
N LEU A 13 6.67 -10.29 1.00
CA LEU A 13 5.92 -9.52 0.02
C LEU A 13 6.65 -9.54 -1.32
N VAL A 14 5.88 -9.70 -2.40
CA VAL A 14 6.37 -9.72 -3.77
C VAL A 14 5.57 -8.75 -4.64
N THR A 15 6.15 -8.33 -5.76
CA THR A 15 5.46 -7.61 -6.83
C THR A 15 5.14 -8.56 -7.97
N PRO A 16 3.99 -9.26 -7.96
CA PRO A 16 3.63 -10.18 -9.04
C PRO A 16 3.40 -9.41 -10.36
N PRO A 17 3.48 -10.07 -11.53
CA PRO A 17 3.24 -9.43 -12.82
C PRO A 17 1.83 -8.83 -12.98
N THR A 18 0.85 -9.38 -12.25
CA THR A 18 -0.53 -8.90 -12.25
C THR A 18 -1.14 -8.94 -10.87
N LEU A 19 -2.14 -8.09 -10.63
CA LEU A 19 -2.94 -8.06 -9.40
C LEU A 19 -4.43 -8.15 -9.73
N VAL A 20 -5.21 -8.58 -8.74
CA VAL A 20 -6.68 -8.62 -8.70
C VAL A 20 -7.25 -9.29 -9.95
N GLY A 21 -6.88 -10.55 -10.16
CA GLY A 21 -7.34 -11.34 -11.30
C GLY A 21 -6.91 -10.81 -12.67
N GLY A 22 -5.87 -9.96 -12.73
CA GLY A 22 -5.38 -9.37 -13.98
C GLY A 22 -5.88 -7.96 -14.27
N ALA A 23 -6.63 -7.34 -13.35
CA ALA A 23 -7.10 -5.96 -13.51
C ALA A 23 -5.96 -4.94 -13.58
N TYR A 24 -4.82 -5.26 -12.98
CA TYR A 24 -3.61 -4.42 -12.99
C TYR A 24 -2.40 -5.21 -13.49
N ARG A 25 -1.52 -4.54 -14.23
CA ARG A 25 -0.25 -5.09 -14.73
C ARG A 25 0.93 -4.30 -14.17
N LEU A 26 1.98 -5.01 -13.77
CA LEU A 26 3.20 -4.42 -13.25
C LEU A 26 3.87 -3.56 -14.33
N ASP A 27 4.14 -2.31 -13.98
CA ASP A 27 4.92 -1.35 -14.78
C ASP A 27 6.37 -1.29 -14.28
N ALA A 28 6.55 -1.14 -12.96
CA ALA A 28 7.86 -1.11 -12.32
C ALA A 28 7.83 -1.75 -10.92
N GLY A 29 8.82 -2.60 -10.61
CA GLY A 29 9.00 -3.17 -9.26
C GLY A 29 10.10 -2.46 -8.46
N THR A 30 10.35 -2.92 -7.23
CA THR A 30 11.27 -2.29 -6.26
C THR A 30 12.60 -1.84 -6.87
N LYS A 31 13.35 -2.75 -7.49
CA LYS A 31 14.69 -2.46 -8.04
C LYS A 31 14.68 -1.37 -9.12
N GLN A 32 13.58 -1.23 -9.85
CA GLN A 32 13.46 -0.22 -10.90
C GLN A 32 13.08 1.12 -10.27
N LEU A 33 12.12 1.13 -9.36
CA LEU A 33 11.68 2.33 -8.63
C LEU A 33 12.82 2.95 -7.81
N GLU A 34 13.65 2.14 -7.17
CA GLU A 34 14.85 2.60 -6.46
C GLU A 34 15.84 3.32 -7.39
N LYS A 35 16.02 2.83 -8.63
CA LYS A 35 16.85 3.49 -9.65
C LYS A 35 16.24 4.80 -10.14
N GLU A 36 14.92 4.92 -10.11
CA GLU A 36 14.18 6.16 -10.38
C GLU A 36 14.25 7.15 -9.19
N GLY A 37 14.92 6.79 -8.10
CA GLY A 37 15.04 7.61 -6.90
C GLY A 37 13.84 7.50 -5.96
N LEU A 38 12.89 6.60 -6.23
CA LEU A 38 11.81 6.25 -5.32
C LEU A 38 12.29 5.15 -4.40
N GLY A 39 12.55 5.50 -3.15
CA GLY A 39 12.95 4.55 -2.12
C GLY A 39 12.12 4.75 -0.87
N VAL A 40 12.10 3.72 -0.03
CA VAL A 40 11.56 3.81 1.33
C VAL A 40 12.66 4.47 2.18
N GLN A 41 12.80 5.79 2.07
CA GLN A 41 13.79 6.52 2.84
C GLN A 41 13.34 6.68 4.30
N GLY A 42 14.20 6.22 5.23
CA GLY A 42 14.26 6.65 6.63
C GLY A 42 12.99 6.43 7.47
N GLY A 43 12.83 5.24 8.06
CA GLY A 43 11.73 4.96 9.00
C GLY A 43 11.38 3.49 9.16
N MET A 44 11.90 2.62 8.30
CA MET A 44 11.63 1.19 8.36
C MET A 44 12.26 0.55 9.60
N PRO A 45 11.55 -0.33 10.34
CA PRO A 45 12.11 -1.08 11.45
C PRO A 45 13.35 -1.87 11.02
N LYS A 46 14.33 -1.99 11.93
CA LYS A 46 15.52 -2.82 11.67
C LYS A 46 15.09 -4.24 11.31
N GLY A 47 15.61 -4.76 10.19
CA GLY A 47 15.30 -6.11 9.72
C GLY A 47 14.09 -6.21 8.79
N ALA A 48 13.36 -5.12 8.54
CA ALA A 48 12.30 -5.11 7.54
C ALA A 48 12.86 -4.99 6.11
N VAL A 49 12.27 -5.73 5.16
CA VAL A 49 12.59 -5.68 3.73
C VAL A 49 11.51 -4.90 3.01
N SER A 50 11.94 -3.81 2.38
CA SER A 50 11.08 -2.90 1.62
C SER A 50 10.61 -3.48 0.31
N VAL A 51 9.35 -3.21 -0.04
CA VAL A 51 8.72 -3.60 -1.31
C VAL A 51 7.97 -2.40 -1.88
N LEU A 52 8.31 -2.06 -3.11
CA LEU A 52 7.66 -1.01 -3.89
C LEU A 52 7.14 -1.59 -5.19
N GLY A 53 5.99 -1.13 -5.65
CA GLY A 53 5.43 -1.51 -6.94
C GLY A 53 4.65 -0.38 -7.58
N ARG A 54 4.75 -0.27 -8.89
CA ARG A 54 3.90 0.57 -9.72
C ARG A 54 3.23 -0.31 -10.75
N TYR A 55 1.91 -0.18 -10.84
CA TYR A 55 1.05 -0.94 -11.73
C TYR A 55 0.19 0.01 -12.55
N GLN A 56 -0.26 -0.46 -13.71
CA GLN A 56 -1.23 0.22 -14.55
C GLN A 56 -2.52 -0.59 -14.61
N ARG A 57 -3.66 0.09 -14.58
CA ARG A 57 -4.96 -0.56 -14.77
C ARG A 57 -5.10 -0.99 -16.23
N VAL A 58 -5.45 -2.24 -16.48
CA VAL A 58 -5.48 -2.80 -17.85
C VAL A 58 -6.58 -2.17 -18.71
N ALA A 59 -7.71 -1.81 -18.10
CA ALA A 59 -8.83 -1.17 -18.81
C ALA A 59 -8.56 0.31 -19.13
N ASP A 60 -7.66 0.97 -18.40
CA ASP A 60 -7.30 2.37 -18.57
C ASP A 60 -5.89 2.63 -18.06
N HIS A 61 -4.95 2.79 -19.00
CA HIS A 61 -3.54 2.95 -18.68
C HIS A 61 -3.19 4.32 -18.07
N SER A 62 -4.12 5.28 -18.07
CA SER A 62 -3.94 6.56 -17.37
C SER A 62 -4.05 6.40 -15.85
N VAL A 63 -4.72 5.33 -15.39
CA VAL A 63 -4.86 5.01 -13.97
C VAL A 63 -3.68 4.17 -13.51
N THR A 64 -2.99 4.67 -12.48
CA THR A 64 -1.82 4.01 -11.89
C THR A 64 -2.10 3.58 -10.46
N LEU A 65 -1.55 2.44 -10.07
CA LEU A 65 -1.64 1.89 -8.73
C LEU A 65 -0.22 1.78 -8.14
N SER A 66 0.02 2.48 -7.04
CA SER A 66 1.30 2.43 -6.33
C SER A 66 1.19 1.60 -5.07
N LEU A 67 2.18 0.75 -4.83
CA LEU A 67 2.37 -0.06 -3.63
C LEU A 67 3.65 0.40 -2.93
N SER A 68 3.57 0.62 -1.62
CA SER A 68 4.72 0.91 -0.77
C SER A 68 4.58 0.24 0.58
N GLY A 69 5.49 -0.67 0.92
CA GLY A 69 5.39 -1.45 2.15
C GLY A 69 6.65 -2.21 2.47
N ALA A 70 6.53 -3.15 3.41
CA ALA A 70 7.61 -4.03 3.80
C ALA A 70 7.12 -5.28 4.55
N TYR A 71 8.00 -6.26 4.63
CA TYR A 71 7.82 -7.46 5.44
C TYR A 71 9.00 -7.70 6.38
N GLY A 72 8.77 -8.45 7.45
CA GLY A 72 9.70 -8.62 8.56
C GLY A 72 8.95 -8.49 9.89
N GLY A 73 9.68 -8.59 11.01
CA GLY A 73 9.08 -8.35 12.32
C GLY A 73 8.67 -6.89 12.48
N ILE A 74 7.37 -6.62 12.61
CA ILE A 74 6.80 -5.31 12.89
C ILE A 74 6.23 -5.33 14.31
N GLY A 75 6.92 -4.66 15.23
CA GLY A 75 6.55 -4.65 16.66
C GLY A 75 5.36 -3.77 17.01
N GLU A 76 5.11 -2.71 16.22
CA GLU A 76 4.01 -1.75 16.46
C GLU A 76 3.23 -1.50 15.15
N PRO A 77 2.35 -2.43 14.73
CA PRO A 77 1.61 -2.31 13.47
C PRO A 77 0.79 -1.02 13.35
N ASP A 78 0.13 -0.60 14.43
CA ASP A 78 -0.67 0.63 14.46
C ASP A 78 0.19 1.89 14.23
N ALA A 79 1.38 1.95 14.85
CA ALA A 79 2.31 3.06 14.66
C ALA A 79 2.87 3.10 13.22
N VAL A 80 3.11 1.93 12.62
CA VAL A 80 3.50 1.83 11.20
C VAL A 80 2.38 2.31 10.29
N LEU A 81 1.14 1.89 10.55
CA LEU A 81 -0.04 2.31 9.81
C LEU A 81 -0.21 3.83 9.86
N ASP A 82 -0.11 4.42 11.05
CA ASP A 82 -0.14 5.88 11.23
C ASP A 82 0.97 6.59 10.47
N GLY A 83 2.18 6.03 10.49
CA GLY A 83 3.33 6.55 9.76
C GLY A 83 3.11 6.55 8.24
N MET A 84 2.49 5.51 7.69
CA MET A 84 2.19 5.40 6.26
C MET A 84 1.30 6.55 5.77
N PHE A 85 0.23 6.87 6.52
CA PHE A 85 -0.69 7.94 6.14
C PHE A 85 -0.13 9.33 6.42
N LYS A 86 0.63 9.53 7.51
CA LYS A 86 1.37 10.79 7.73
C LYS A 86 2.35 11.11 6.61
N GLY A 87 2.84 10.09 5.89
CA GLY A 87 3.67 10.27 4.70
C GLY A 87 3.04 11.16 3.63
N PHE A 88 1.71 11.23 3.56
CA PHE A 88 1.00 12.12 2.63
C PHE A 88 1.14 13.60 2.99
N GLU A 89 1.34 13.95 4.26
CA GLU A 89 1.42 15.36 4.68
C GLU A 89 2.71 16.08 4.23
N SER A 90 3.74 15.31 3.84
CA SER A 90 5.08 15.83 3.52
C SER A 90 5.61 15.36 2.15
N GLY A 91 4.79 14.66 1.36
CA GLY A 91 5.23 13.97 0.15
C GLY A 91 5.41 14.86 -1.11
N PRO A 92 6.14 14.37 -2.13
CA PRO A 92 6.15 14.99 -3.45
C PRO A 92 4.74 15.01 -4.05
N GLY A 93 4.39 16.11 -4.73
CA GLY A 93 3.03 16.32 -5.23
C GLY A 93 2.08 17.03 -4.26
N LYS A 94 2.59 17.46 -3.09
CA LYS A 94 1.85 18.17 -2.04
C LYS A 94 0.53 17.48 -1.69
N PRO A 95 0.55 16.18 -1.32
CA PRO A 95 -0.66 15.51 -0.94
C PRO A 95 -1.28 16.22 0.27
N SER A 96 -2.60 16.17 0.36
CA SER A 96 -3.32 16.60 1.56
C SER A 96 -4.47 15.64 1.83
N VAL A 97 -4.70 15.35 3.10
CA VAL A 97 -5.82 14.50 3.51
C VAL A 97 -7.13 15.24 3.22
N ALA A 98 -8.01 14.60 2.46
CA ALA A 98 -9.29 15.15 2.02
C ALA A 98 -10.49 14.49 2.72
N SER A 99 -10.29 13.35 3.38
CA SER A 99 -11.28 12.71 4.26
C SER A 99 -10.62 12.16 5.50
N GLU A 100 -11.38 11.98 6.58
CA GLU A 100 -10.90 11.19 7.71
C GLU A 100 -10.66 9.73 7.30
N ARG A 101 -9.84 9.05 8.09
CA ARG A 101 -9.55 7.63 7.92
C ARG A 101 -10.74 6.78 8.34
N HIS A 102 -11.05 5.76 7.54
CA HIS A 102 -12.10 4.78 7.79
C HIS A 102 -11.53 3.37 7.73
N ASP A 103 -11.93 2.53 8.68
CA ASP A 103 -11.54 1.13 8.74
C ASP A 103 -12.59 0.24 8.05
N PHE A 104 -12.09 -0.73 7.29
CA PHE A 104 -12.87 -1.68 6.54
C PHE A 104 -12.41 -3.10 6.85
N THR A 105 -13.36 -4.04 6.86
CA THR A 105 -13.10 -5.49 6.87
C THR A 105 -13.80 -6.12 5.68
N PRO A 106 -13.28 -5.95 4.44
CA PRO A 106 -14.01 -6.30 3.22
C PRO A 106 -14.35 -7.79 3.09
N GLU A 107 -13.59 -8.65 3.78
CA GLU A 107 -13.75 -10.12 3.76
C GLU A 107 -14.22 -10.66 5.13
N GLY A 108 -14.76 -9.77 5.98
CA GLY A 108 -15.14 -10.09 7.36
C GLY A 108 -13.95 -10.33 8.27
N HIS A 109 -14.19 -10.93 9.44
CA HIS A 109 -13.19 -11.09 10.51
C HIS A 109 -12.00 -12.00 10.17
N ALA A 110 -12.11 -12.80 9.11
CA ALA A 110 -11.02 -13.69 8.66
C ALA A 110 -10.07 -13.00 7.66
N GLY A 111 -10.43 -11.82 7.14
CA GLY A 111 -9.63 -11.03 6.21
C GLY A 111 -8.77 -9.97 6.90
N PRO A 112 -7.96 -9.23 6.13
CA PRO A 112 -7.20 -8.11 6.66
C PRO A 112 -8.14 -6.97 7.11
N ALA A 113 -7.81 -6.32 8.22
CA ALA A 113 -8.29 -4.99 8.51
C ALA A 113 -7.58 -4.00 7.57
N ILE A 114 -8.35 -3.14 6.91
CA ILE A 114 -7.84 -2.18 5.93
C ILE A 114 -8.32 -0.80 6.34
N ALA A 115 -7.37 0.09 6.65
CA ALA A 115 -7.65 1.50 6.84
C ALA A 115 -7.58 2.22 5.50
N CYS A 116 -8.46 3.17 5.23
CA CYS A 116 -8.42 3.98 4.02
C CYS A 116 -8.76 5.45 4.28
N GLU A 117 -8.19 6.33 3.48
CA GLU A 117 -8.53 7.76 3.43
C GLU A 117 -8.48 8.27 1.99
N VAL A 118 -9.14 9.41 1.73
CA VAL A 118 -9.01 10.12 0.47
C VAL A 118 -7.88 11.15 0.60
N VAL A 119 -6.96 11.13 -0.36
CA VAL A 119 -5.88 12.11 -0.46
C VAL A 119 -6.03 12.94 -1.73
N LYS A 120 -5.86 14.25 -1.63
CA LYS A 120 -5.78 15.17 -2.76
C LYS A 120 -4.33 15.24 -3.22
N MET A 121 -4.08 14.86 -4.47
CA MET A 121 -2.77 14.80 -5.11
C MET A 121 -2.62 15.90 -6.16
N TYR A 122 -1.44 16.51 -6.24
CA TYR A 122 -1.09 17.55 -7.23
C TYR A 122 -2.07 18.73 -7.24
N ASP A 123 -2.66 19.04 -6.08
CA ASP A 123 -3.68 20.06 -5.87
C ASP A 123 -4.93 19.94 -6.79
N ARG A 124 -5.15 18.76 -7.39
CA ARG A 124 -6.17 18.59 -8.43
C ARG A 124 -6.98 17.30 -8.28
N ALA A 125 -6.31 16.15 -8.27
CA ALA A 125 -6.97 14.86 -8.33
C ALA A 125 -7.11 14.25 -6.93
N TYR A 126 -8.15 13.46 -6.72
CA TYR A 126 -8.42 12.76 -5.46
C TYR A 126 -8.14 11.28 -5.66
N ALA A 127 -7.34 10.69 -4.79
CA ALA A 127 -6.96 9.29 -4.83
C ALA A 127 -7.34 8.62 -3.50
N PRO A 128 -7.83 7.37 -3.52
CA PRO A 128 -8.00 6.58 -2.32
C PRO A 128 -6.64 5.99 -1.98
N ALA A 129 -6.25 6.17 -0.73
CA ALA A 129 -5.12 5.51 -0.12
C ALA A 129 -5.66 4.50 0.89
N CYS A 130 -5.29 3.23 0.74
CA CYS A 130 -5.64 2.19 1.70
C CYS A 130 -4.37 1.49 2.18
N ALA A 131 -4.34 1.08 3.44
CA ALA A 131 -3.21 0.37 4.00
C ALA A 131 -3.67 -0.75 4.93
N TRP A 132 -2.78 -1.71 5.10
CA TRP A 132 -2.82 -2.68 6.20
C TRP A 132 -1.48 -2.69 6.91
N ALA A 133 -1.50 -3.07 8.18
CA ALA A 133 -0.31 -3.38 8.94
C ALA A 133 -0.63 -4.55 9.89
N GLY A 134 0.27 -5.52 9.94
CA GLY A 134 0.27 -6.61 10.90
C GLY A 134 1.68 -6.85 11.41
N GLU A 135 1.84 -7.88 12.26
CA GLU A 135 3.14 -8.17 12.89
C GLU A 135 4.22 -8.65 11.90
N SER A 136 3.82 -9.10 10.71
CA SER A 136 4.72 -9.68 9.69
C SER A 136 4.98 -8.79 8.47
N ASP A 137 4.09 -7.83 8.22
CA ASP A 137 4.10 -7.01 7.02
C ASP A 137 3.13 -5.84 7.12
N ALA A 138 3.42 -4.80 6.34
CA ALA A 138 2.55 -3.66 6.16
C ALA A 138 2.68 -3.14 4.72
N MET A 139 1.61 -2.56 4.19
CA MET A 139 1.60 -1.98 2.85
C MET A 139 0.56 -0.88 2.74
N LEU A 140 0.95 0.19 2.06
CA LEU A 140 0.10 1.26 1.57
C LEU A 140 -0.13 1.09 0.05
N VAL A 141 -1.37 1.29 -0.36
CA VAL A 141 -1.86 1.17 -1.74
C VAL A 141 -2.53 2.48 -2.12
N LEU A 142 -2.13 3.07 -3.24
CA LEU A 142 -2.69 4.32 -3.77
C LEU A 142 -3.14 4.13 -5.23
N ASP A 143 -4.42 4.40 -5.52
CA ASP A 143 -4.97 4.37 -6.90
C ASP A 143 -5.13 5.80 -7.43
N PHE A 144 -4.20 6.21 -8.29
CA PHE A 144 -4.19 7.54 -8.87
C PHE A 144 -4.86 7.54 -10.25
N ASP A 145 -5.92 8.31 -10.34
CA ASP A 145 -6.72 8.54 -11.54
C ASP A 145 -6.80 10.06 -11.78
N PRO A 146 -6.23 10.59 -12.87
CA PRO A 146 -6.17 12.03 -13.11
C PRO A 146 -7.54 12.65 -13.42
N GLU A 147 -8.55 11.84 -13.77
CA GLU A 147 -9.91 12.29 -14.05
C GLU A 147 -10.77 12.37 -12.79
N ARG A 148 -10.28 11.86 -11.65
CA ARG A 148 -10.96 11.91 -10.37
C ARG A 148 -10.80 13.29 -9.71
N LEU A 149 -11.62 14.25 -10.12
CA LEU A 149 -11.49 15.67 -9.75
C LEU A 149 -12.31 16.11 -8.52
N SER A 150 -13.01 15.19 -7.84
CA SER A 150 -13.73 15.48 -6.60
C SER A 150 -13.57 14.36 -5.57
N ALA A 151 -13.60 14.70 -4.27
CA ALA A 151 -13.54 13.70 -3.21
C ALA A 151 -14.70 12.69 -3.28
N ASP A 152 -15.91 13.16 -3.60
CA ASP A 152 -17.12 12.31 -3.70
C ASP A 152 -17.08 11.30 -4.85
N SER A 153 -16.16 11.46 -5.81
CA SER A 153 -15.94 10.49 -6.88
C SER A 153 -15.06 9.30 -6.45
N VAL A 154 -14.58 9.30 -5.21
CA VAL A 154 -13.79 8.22 -4.63
C VAL A 154 -14.68 7.24 -3.86
N ASP A 155 -14.73 5.99 -4.31
CA ASP A 155 -15.39 4.91 -3.57
C ASP A 155 -14.37 4.15 -2.72
N LEU A 156 -14.25 4.55 -1.44
CA LEU A 156 -13.36 3.89 -0.48
C LEU A 156 -13.77 2.43 -0.20
N THR A 157 -15.07 2.11 -0.26
CA THR A 157 -15.54 0.74 -0.01
C THR A 157 -15.14 -0.20 -1.13
N ALA A 158 -15.30 0.24 -2.39
CA ALA A 158 -14.83 -0.50 -3.55
C ALA A 158 -13.30 -0.65 -3.53
N PHE A 159 -12.58 0.42 -3.19
CA PHE A 159 -11.12 0.36 -3.16
C PHE A 159 -10.58 -0.51 -2.02
N ALA A 160 -11.21 -0.52 -0.84
CA ALA A 160 -10.84 -1.45 0.23
C ALA A 160 -10.94 -2.91 -0.22
N LYS A 161 -11.95 -3.28 -1.03
CA LYS A 161 -12.05 -4.63 -1.63
C LYS A 161 -10.92 -4.93 -2.60
N VAL A 162 -10.53 -3.94 -3.43
CA VAL A 162 -9.36 -4.05 -4.32
C VAL A 162 -8.10 -4.29 -3.49
N THR A 163 -7.89 -3.52 -2.42
CA THR A 163 -6.76 -3.66 -1.50
C THR A 163 -6.73 -5.02 -0.80
N ALA A 164 -7.88 -5.57 -0.41
CA ALA A 164 -7.94 -6.94 0.12
C ALA A 164 -7.51 -7.99 -0.92
N GLY A 165 -7.87 -7.79 -2.19
CA GLY A 165 -7.36 -8.60 -3.30
C GLY A 165 -5.83 -8.51 -3.43
N ILE A 166 -5.30 -7.29 -3.39
CA ILE A 166 -3.86 -7.04 -3.46
C ILE A 166 -3.13 -7.70 -2.28
N TYR A 167 -3.64 -7.57 -1.05
CA TYR A 167 -3.09 -8.21 0.15
C TYR A 167 -2.83 -9.71 -0.07
N ARG A 168 -3.75 -10.43 -0.70
CA ARG A 168 -3.56 -11.85 -1.03
C ARG A 168 -2.53 -12.06 -2.13
N ASP A 169 -2.59 -11.25 -3.18
CA ASP A 169 -1.75 -11.41 -4.35
C ASP A 169 -0.26 -11.13 -4.10
N VAL A 170 0.04 -10.22 -3.16
CA VAL A 170 1.42 -9.81 -2.84
C VAL A 170 2.07 -10.66 -1.74
N ARG A 171 1.28 -11.30 -0.87
CA ARG A 171 1.81 -12.13 0.22
C ARG A 171 2.18 -13.52 -0.28
N ARG A 172 3.36 -14.00 0.10
CA ARG A 172 3.78 -15.39 -0.09
C ARG A 172 4.27 -15.97 1.24
N PRO A 173 4.02 -17.26 1.53
CA PRO A 173 4.77 -17.96 2.56
C PRO A 173 6.27 -17.81 2.26
N ALA A 174 7.06 -17.57 3.30
CA ALA A 174 8.52 -17.50 3.17
C ALA A 174 9.16 -18.89 3.05
#